data_AF-S5MYY6-F1
#
_entry.id   AF-S5MYY6-F1
#
_cell.length_a   1.000
_cell.length_b   1.000
_cell.length_c   1.000
_cell.angle_alpha   90.00
_cell.angle_beta   90.00
_cell.angle_gamma   90.00
#
_symmetry.space_group_name_H-M   'P 1'
#
loop_
_entity.id
_entity.type
_entity.pdbx_description
1 polymer ?
#
loop_
_entity_poly.entity_id
_entity_poly.type
_entity_poly.pdbx_seq_one_letter_code
_entity_poly.pdbx_strand_id
1 'polypeptide(L)'
;MVASYNKEMHEIDNSKKLSMNNSLNEVFEALSHGVNYTGIEPMNRQAAKTVSGKLDGGNLTLVQSLFSTVYKGSYSDKIMMLEDTGVTPKQLDRTLHQIEYSRKFHPRGVIFGQFYGLNASDEEKALYRYVIK
;
A
#
# COMPACT_ATOMS: atom_id res chain seq x y z
N MET A 1 -7.34 17.63 -42.23
CA MET A 1 -7.96 16.29 -42.18
C MET A 1 -7.39 15.63 -40.92
N VAL A 2 -8.06 15.46 -39.78
CA VAL A 2 -9.46 15.64 -39.36
C VAL A 2 -9.43 16.21 -37.94
N ALA A 3 -9.96 17.42 -37.75
CA ALA A 3 -10.41 17.90 -36.45
C ALA A 3 -11.92 17.69 -36.43
N SER A 4 -12.38 16.58 -35.86
CA SER A 4 -13.79 16.32 -35.57
C SER A 4 -13.88 15.02 -34.77
N TYR A 5 -14.02 15.15 -33.45
CA TYR A 5 -15.02 14.48 -32.61
C TYR A 5 -14.61 14.62 -31.15
N ASN A 6 -15.04 15.70 -30.50
CA ASN A 6 -15.13 15.80 -29.04
C ASN A 6 -16.47 16.47 -28.70
N LYS A 7 -17.54 15.85 -29.18
CA LYS A 7 -18.90 16.03 -28.69
C LYS A 7 -19.35 14.66 -28.22
N GLU A 8 -19.12 14.37 -26.94
CA GLU A 8 -19.87 13.45 -26.09
C GLU A 8 -19.03 13.15 -24.85
N MET A 9 -19.27 13.91 -23.77
CA MET A 9 -19.22 13.45 -22.37
C MET A 9 -19.33 14.66 -21.45
N HIS A 10 -20.55 15.14 -21.24
CA HIS A 10 -20.89 15.93 -20.06
C HIS A 10 -22.19 15.40 -19.46
N GLU A 11 -22.11 14.18 -18.93
CA GLU A 11 -22.84 13.84 -17.72
C GLU A 11 -21.81 13.75 -16.61
N ILE A 12 -21.66 14.85 -15.87
CA ILE A 12 -20.92 14.82 -14.60
C ILE A 12 -21.82 14.04 -13.64
N ASP A 13 -21.51 12.77 -13.48
CA ASP A 13 -22.16 11.87 -12.54
C ASP A 13 -22.02 12.43 -11.11
N ASN A 14 -23.10 13.05 -10.61
CA ASN A 14 -23.14 13.66 -9.28
C ASN A 14 -22.83 12.66 -8.15
N SER A 15 -23.00 11.35 -8.39
CA SER A 15 -22.67 10.30 -7.41
C SER A 15 -21.15 10.21 -7.14
N LYS A 16 -20.32 10.40 -8.17
CA LYS A 16 -18.84 10.39 -8.06
C LYS A 16 -18.33 11.59 -7.27
N LYS A 17 -18.98 12.74 -7.43
CA LYS A 17 -18.63 13.97 -6.71
C LYS A 17 -18.99 13.89 -5.22
N LEU A 18 -20.15 13.31 -4.90
CA LEU A 18 -20.55 13.02 -3.52
C LEU A 18 -19.64 11.97 -2.84
N SER A 19 -19.27 10.90 -3.56
CA SER A 19 -18.35 9.87 -3.07
C SER A 19 -16.95 10.43 -2.76
N MET A 20 -16.40 11.29 -3.63
CA MET A 20 -15.10 11.94 -3.38
C MET A 20 -15.11 12.86 -2.16
N ASN A 21 -16.19 13.60 -1.93
CA ASN A 21 -16.29 14.53 -0.80
C ASN A 21 -16.31 13.78 0.55
N ASN A 22 -16.97 12.62 0.60
CA ASN A 22 -16.99 11.79 1.81
C ASN A 22 -15.61 11.19 2.10
N SER A 23 -14.92 10.69 1.07
CA SER A 23 -13.57 10.14 1.21
C SER A 23 -12.54 11.18 1.66
N LEU A 24 -12.64 12.43 1.19
CA LEU A 24 -11.74 13.50 1.64
C LEU A 24 -11.98 13.91 3.10
N ASN A 25 -13.25 13.94 3.53
CA ASN A 25 -13.59 14.22 4.92
C ASN A 25 -13.11 13.09 5.83
N GLU A 26 -13.28 11.82 5.44
CA GLU A 26 -12.75 10.67 6.18
C GLU A 26 -11.22 10.75 6.32
N VAL A 27 -10.51 11.15 5.27
CA VAL A 27 -9.05 11.38 5.33
C VAL A 27 -8.72 12.54 6.27
N PHE A 28 -9.45 13.66 6.19
CA PHE A 28 -9.20 14.81 7.06
C PHE A 28 -9.47 14.50 8.54
N GLU A 29 -10.54 13.76 8.83
CA GLU A 29 -10.85 13.25 10.16
C GLU A 29 -9.77 12.29 10.66
N ALA A 30 -9.32 11.37 9.80
CA ALA A 30 -8.22 10.47 10.11
C ALA A 30 -6.91 11.20 10.44
N LEU A 31 -6.61 12.29 9.72
CA LEU A 31 -5.43 13.11 9.95
C LEU A 31 -5.56 13.99 11.21
N SER A 32 -6.76 14.46 11.52
CA SER A 32 -7.01 15.38 12.65
C SER A 32 -7.15 14.64 13.98
N HIS A 33 -7.82 13.49 13.97
CA HIS A 33 -8.18 12.74 15.18
C HIS A 33 -7.46 11.38 15.30
N GLY A 34 -6.73 10.97 14.26
CA GLY A 34 -6.13 9.64 14.18
C GLY A 34 -7.17 8.56 13.83
N VAL A 35 -6.69 7.36 13.50
CA VAL A 35 -7.54 6.19 13.20
C VAL A 35 -7.02 5.00 13.96
N ASN A 36 -7.95 4.24 14.55
CA ASN A 36 -7.68 2.93 15.12
C ASN A 36 -8.19 1.85 14.16
N TYR A 37 -7.27 1.15 13.51
CA TYR A 37 -7.60 -0.01 12.68
C TYR A 37 -7.60 -1.29 13.52
N THR A 38 -8.77 -1.93 13.63
CA THR A 38 -8.94 -3.17 14.42
C THR A 38 -8.76 -4.46 13.59
N GLY A 39 -8.64 -4.34 12.26
CA GLY A 39 -8.55 -5.48 11.33
C GLY A 39 -7.11 -5.90 10.98
N ILE A 40 -6.10 -5.52 11.77
CA ILE A 40 -4.71 -5.86 11.49
C ILE A 40 -4.37 -7.21 12.12
N GLU A 41 -3.92 -8.16 11.30
CA GLU A 41 -3.46 -9.47 11.76
C GLU A 41 -1.93 -9.48 11.91
N PRO A 42 -1.38 -9.89 13.07
CA PRO A 42 0.07 -10.00 13.23
C PRO A 42 0.62 -11.18 12.42
N MET A 43 1.51 -10.88 11.46
CA MET A 43 2.12 -11.90 10.60
C MET A 43 3.24 -12.70 11.29
N ASN A 44 3.85 -12.16 12.34
CA ASN A 44 4.88 -12.84 13.13
C ASN A 44 4.88 -12.38 14.60
N ARG A 45 5.71 -13.00 15.45
CA ARG A 45 5.77 -12.69 16.89
C ARG A 45 6.20 -11.24 17.18
N GLN A 46 7.01 -10.62 16.33
CA GLN A 46 7.43 -9.23 16.52
C GLN A 46 6.28 -8.26 16.22
N ALA A 47 5.43 -8.57 15.25
CA ALA A 47 4.25 -7.77 14.89
C ALA A 47 3.18 -7.72 15.99
N ALA A 48 3.22 -8.62 16.99
CA ALA A 48 2.36 -8.56 18.16
C ALA A 48 2.76 -7.47 19.19
N LYS A 49 3.94 -6.85 19.02
CA LYS A 49 4.41 -5.79 19.91
C LYS A 49 3.85 -4.43 19.46
N THR A 50 3.56 -3.57 20.43
CA THR A 50 3.25 -2.17 20.16
C THR A 50 4.49 -1.43 19.66
N VAL A 51 4.38 -0.80 18.50
CA VAL A 51 5.41 0.06 17.92
C VAL A 51 4.80 1.40 17.51
N SER A 52 5.58 2.47 17.62
CA SER A 52 5.22 3.80 17.14
C SER A 52 6.30 4.32 16.18
N GLY A 53 5.88 5.07 15.17
CA GLY A 53 6.75 5.61 14.15
C GLY A 53 5.97 6.44 13.14
N LYS A 54 6.68 7.08 12.23
CA LYS A 54 6.06 7.80 11.11
C LYS A 54 5.55 6.79 10.08
N LEU A 55 4.30 6.93 9.66
CA LEU A 55 3.77 6.14 8.56
C LEU A 55 4.44 6.59 7.25
N ASP A 56 4.93 5.64 6.47
CA ASP A 56 5.52 5.85 5.14
C ASP A 56 5.26 4.61 4.25
N GLY A 57 5.56 4.68 2.96
CA GLY A 57 5.41 3.56 2.02
C GLY A 57 4.47 3.85 0.85
N GLY A 58 3.53 2.95 0.60
CA GLY A 58 2.60 2.96 -0.54
C GLY A 58 2.85 1.78 -1.48
N ASN A 59 2.82 2.04 -2.78
CA ASN A 59 2.98 1.00 -3.79
C ASN A 59 4.38 0.34 -3.72
N LEU A 60 4.44 -0.99 -3.61
CA LEU A 60 5.68 -1.74 -3.43
C LEU A 60 6.67 -1.52 -4.58
N THR A 61 6.18 -1.51 -5.83
CA THR A 61 7.03 -1.25 -7.01
C THR A 61 7.65 0.15 -6.98
N LEU A 62 6.89 1.18 -6.56
CA LEU A 62 7.41 2.53 -6.39
C LEU A 62 8.43 2.61 -5.24
N VAL A 63 8.11 2.01 -4.09
CA VAL A 63 9.03 1.96 -2.94
C VAL A 63 10.35 1.29 -3.32
N GLN A 64 10.30 0.20 -4.11
CA GLN A 64 11.48 -0.45 -4.65
C GLN A 64 12.30 0.44 -5.58
N SER A 65 11.66 1.20 -6.46
CA SER A 65 12.38 2.09 -7.40
C SER A 65 13.22 3.13 -6.66
N LEU A 66 12.74 3.59 -5.50
CA LEU A 66 13.41 4.59 -4.67
C LEU A 66 14.60 4.00 -3.87
N PHE A 67 14.63 2.67 -3.70
CA PHE A 67 15.70 2.00 -2.94
C PHE A 67 17.10 2.18 -3.54
N SER A 68 17.19 2.47 -4.83
CA SER A 68 18.42 2.64 -5.60
C SER A 68 18.94 4.08 -5.64
N THR A 69 18.19 5.03 -5.06
CA THR A 69 18.55 6.46 -5.11
C THR A 69 19.26 6.93 -3.83
N VAL A 70 20.10 7.94 -3.98
CA VAL A 70 20.84 8.58 -2.87
C VAL A 70 19.89 9.36 -1.91
N TYR A 71 18.62 9.51 -2.28
CA TYR A 71 17.56 10.19 -1.51
C TYR A 71 16.91 9.32 -0.43
N LYS A 72 17.54 8.18 -0.09
CA LYS A 72 16.99 7.20 0.84
C LYS A 72 17.08 7.73 2.28
N GLY A 73 15.99 8.29 2.79
CA GLY A 73 15.86 8.60 4.22
C GLY A 73 16.02 7.35 5.08
N SER A 74 16.48 7.51 6.34
CA SER A 74 16.52 6.39 7.28
C SER A 74 15.11 5.81 7.48
N TYR A 75 14.98 4.48 7.51
CA TYR A 75 13.70 3.80 7.81
C TYR A 75 13.52 3.55 9.31
N SER A 76 14.53 3.79 10.13
CA SER A 76 14.56 3.40 11.54
C SER A 76 13.49 4.05 12.43
N ASP A 77 12.89 5.17 12.01
CA ASP A 77 11.77 5.83 12.69
C ASP A 77 10.41 5.57 12.02
N LYS A 78 10.36 4.69 11.01
CA LYS A 78 9.19 4.51 10.14
C LYS A 78 8.45 3.21 10.35
N ILE A 79 7.14 3.26 10.14
CA ILE A 79 6.26 2.10 9.93
C ILE A 79 5.91 2.11 8.45
N MET A 80 6.31 1.06 7.72
CA MET A 80 6.15 0.98 6.27
C MET A 80 4.84 0.30 5.91
N MET A 81 3.94 0.97 5.20
CA MET A 81 2.76 0.35 4.60
C MET A 81 3.08 -0.01 3.14
N LEU A 82 2.91 -1.27 2.75
CA LEU A 82 3.26 -1.76 1.41
C LEU A 82 2.06 -2.45 0.77
N GLU A 83 1.73 -2.07 -0.46
CA GLU A 83 0.63 -2.63 -1.26
C GLU A 83 1.03 -2.72 -2.73
N ASP A 84 0.49 -3.68 -3.49
CA ASP A 84 0.70 -3.73 -4.94
C ASP A 84 -0.21 -4.78 -5.61
N THR A 85 -1.09 -4.37 -6.51
CA THR A 85 -1.99 -5.31 -7.23
C THR A 85 -1.41 -5.84 -8.54
N GLY A 86 -0.27 -5.32 -8.99
CA GLY A 86 0.37 -5.69 -10.25
C GLY A 86 1.50 -6.73 -10.11
N VAL A 87 1.79 -7.19 -8.90
CA VAL A 87 2.87 -8.14 -8.62
C VAL A 87 2.32 -9.54 -8.38
N THR A 88 2.92 -10.54 -9.00
CA THR A 88 2.61 -11.95 -8.72
C THR A 88 3.17 -12.37 -7.35
N PRO A 89 2.66 -13.45 -6.71
CA PRO A 89 3.19 -13.94 -5.45
C PRO A 89 4.69 -14.24 -5.50
N LYS A 90 5.17 -14.78 -6.63
CA LYS A 90 6.60 -15.05 -6.86
C LYS A 90 7.45 -13.77 -6.93
N GLN A 91 6.91 -12.70 -7.51
CA GLN A 91 7.60 -11.40 -7.55
C GLN A 91 7.63 -10.74 -6.17
N LEU A 92 6.53 -10.88 -5.41
CA LEU A 92 6.47 -10.43 -4.02
C LEU A 92 7.52 -11.16 -3.18
N ASP A 93 7.57 -12.49 -3.24
CA ASP A 93 8.54 -13.31 -2.50
C ASP A 93 10.00 -12.87 -2.77
N ARG A 94 10.37 -12.74 -4.04
CA ARG A 94 11.69 -12.26 -4.44
C ARG A 94 11.99 -10.87 -3.89
N THR A 95 10.99 -9.99 -3.87
CA THR A 95 11.13 -8.64 -3.33
C THR A 95 11.35 -8.67 -1.82
N LEU A 96 10.53 -9.42 -1.08
CA LEU A 96 10.64 -9.52 0.38
C LEU A 96 12.01 -10.06 0.78
N HIS A 97 12.51 -11.08 0.08
CA HIS A 97 13.88 -11.56 0.24
C HIS A 97 14.91 -10.43 0.01
N GLN A 98 14.80 -9.66 -1.08
CA GLN A 98 15.73 -8.55 -1.33
C GLN A 98 15.70 -7.47 -0.24
N ILE A 99 14.51 -7.20 0.29
CA ILE A 99 14.31 -6.26 1.39
C ILE A 99 14.94 -6.78 2.68
N GLU A 100 14.75 -8.06 3.00
CA GLU A 100 15.31 -8.70 4.21
C GLU A 100 16.85 -8.66 4.22
N TYR A 101 17.50 -8.93 3.08
CA TYR A 101 18.96 -8.87 2.97
C TYR A 101 19.50 -7.45 2.80
N SER A 102 18.64 -6.44 2.62
CA SER A 102 19.06 -5.04 2.49
C SER A 102 19.49 -4.49 3.85
N ARG A 103 20.79 -4.22 4.01
CA ARG A 103 21.35 -3.56 5.20
C ARG A 103 20.76 -2.16 5.49
N LYS A 104 19.95 -1.62 4.58
CA LYS A 104 19.41 -0.27 4.65
C LYS A 104 17.90 -0.22 4.93
N PHE A 105 17.18 -1.35 4.93
CA PHE A 105 15.74 -1.38 5.16
C PHE A 105 15.41 -2.02 6.51
N HIS A 106 15.37 -1.20 7.54
CA HIS A 106 15.07 -1.64 8.92
C HIS A 106 13.99 -0.72 9.53
N PRO A 107 12.73 -0.82 9.06
CA PRO A 107 11.63 -0.09 9.68
C PRO A 107 11.28 -0.67 11.05
N ARG A 108 10.51 0.10 11.83
CA ARG A 108 9.96 -0.33 13.12
C ARG A 108 8.86 -1.39 12.96
N GLY A 109 8.21 -1.39 11.80
CA GLY A 109 7.18 -2.36 11.44
C GLY A 109 6.84 -2.24 9.96
N VAL A 110 6.25 -3.31 9.41
CA VAL A 110 5.72 -3.33 8.06
C VAL A 110 4.25 -3.75 8.13
N ILE A 111 3.38 -2.98 7.49
CA ILE A 111 1.96 -3.27 7.32
C ILE A 111 1.76 -3.65 5.86
N PHE A 112 1.28 -4.87 5.63
CA PHE A 112 0.96 -5.34 4.29
C PHE A 112 -0.51 -5.01 3.98
N GLY A 113 -0.71 -4.20 2.94
CA GLY A 113 -2.02 -3.86 2.40
C GLY A 113 -2.48 -4.89 1.35
N GLN A 114 -3.14 -4.40 0.31
CA GLN A 114 -3.71 -5.26 -0.73
C GLN A 114 -2.68 -5.64 -1.79
N PHE A 115 -2.53 -6.94 -2.06
CA PHE A 115 -1.61 -7.48 -3.07
C PHE A 115 -2.29 -8.16 -4.27
N TYR A 116 -3.61 -8.22 -4.26
CA TYR A 116 -4.40 -8.93 -5.26
C TYR A 116 -5.57 -8.07 -5.73
N GLY A 117 -6.10 -8.33 -6.92
CA GLY A 117 -7.25 -7.62 -7.45
C GLY A 117 -8.54 -7.86 -6.63
N LEU A 118 -9.52 -6.97 -6.75
CA LEU A 118 -10.81 -7.10 -6.04
C LEU A 118 -11.55 -8.42 -6.35
N ASN A 119 -11.30 -8.99 -7.53
CA ASN A 119 -11.94 -10.22 -8.02
C ASN A 119 -11.06 -11.47 -7.84
N ALA A 120 -9.98 -11.40 -7.05
CA ALA A 120 -9.09 -12.54 -6.82
C ALA A 120 -9.83 -13.69 -6.12
N SER A 121 -9.54 -14.92 -6.53
CA SER A 121 -10.08 -16.12 -5.89
C SER A 121 -9.47 -16.31 -4.50
N ASP A 122 -10.10 -17.13 -3.66
CA ASP A 122 -9.57 -17.38 -2.31
C ASP A 122 -8.25 -18.17 -2.35
N GLU A 123 -8.05 -19.02 -3.37
CA GLU A 123 -6.77 -19.69 -3.62
C GLU A 123 -5.67 -18.67 -3.95
N GLU A 124 -5.97 -17.66 -4.77
CA GLU A 124 -5.02 -16.61 -5.12
C GLU A 124 -4.64 -15.78 -3.89
N LYS A 125 -5.63 -15.36 -3.09
CA LYS A 125 -5.39 -14.63 -1.83
C LYS A 125 -4.52 -15.43 -0.86
N ALA A 126 -4.74 -16.74 -0.77
CA ALA A 126 -3.96 -17.64 0.07
C ALA A 126 -2.48 -17.71 -0.33
N LEU A 127 -2.17 -17.62 -1.64
CA LEU A 127 -0.79 -17.59 -2.12
C LEU A 127 -0.04 -16.34 -1.65
N TYR A 128 -0.63 -15.16 -1.76
CA TYR A 128 -0.01 -13.93 -1.25
C TYR A 128 0.19 -13.98 0.27
N ARG A 129 -0.81 -14.49 1.00
CA ARG A 129 -0.69 -14.68 2.46
C ARG A 129 0.43 -15.65 2.84
N TYR A 130 0.64 -16.71 2.07
CA TYR A 130 1.74 -17.65 2.30
C TYR A 130 3.11 -16.98 2.13
N VAL A 131 3.25 -16.10 1.13
CA VAL A 131 4.50 -15.38 0.85
C VAL A 131 4.84 -14.33 1.92
N ILE A 132 3.83 -13.75 2.57
CA ILE A 132 4.01 -12.67 3.56
C ILE A 132 4.34 -13.18 4.98
N LYS A 133 3.97 -14.43 5.29
CA LYS A 133 4.15 -15.04 6.61
C LYS A 133 5.63 -15.33 6.91
#